data_AF-A0A925Z3G3-F1
#
_entry.id   AF-A0A925Z3G3-F1
#
_cell.length_a   1.000
_cell.length_b   1.000
_cell.length_c   1.000
_cell.angle_alpha   90.00
_cell.angle_beta   90.00
_cell.angle_gamma   90.00
#
_symmetry.space_group_name_H-M   'P 1'
#
loop_
_entity.id
_entity.type
_entity.pdbx_description
1 polymer ?
#
loop_
_entity_poly.entity_id
_entity_poly.type
_entity_poly.pdbx_seq_one_letter_code
_entity_poly.pdbx_strand_id
1 'polypeptide(L)'
;MPMAATALPIDAQGYIMLADGERASGFRLDAATGARLRSVTEPLRAPPAQLPASRTSKIIYAVNLPSGNFPHIDRRIREMAAKAENGAKLTILGCDCAAFLDATFAGGSVAIFNAHGESERLSLRWMRTESENGGHWTLFYRINRKASFSEPAWRNARRHYAVPATPVADQEPNYLNDVTVNGTQFGGIDIVHRPLGVTQYREALSTVKISALHQDGAAAGAFLDAATHGDGEIIARYGNGRMLRYAQIEQCASAA
;
A
#
# COMPACT_ATOMS: atom_id res chain seq x y z
N MET A 1 -23.38 -16.26 -18.53
CA MET A 1 -22.02 -16.36 -19.08
C MET A 1 -21.42 -14.96 -19.07
N PRO A 2 -20.23 -14.71 -18.51
CA PRO A 2 -19.63 -13.40 -18.62
C PRO A 2 -19.24 -13.19 -20.09
N MET A 3 -19.80 -12.17 -20.75
CA MET A 3 -19.37 -11.80 -22.10
C MET A 3 -17.87 -11.47 -22.05
N ALA A 4 -17.09 -12.10 -22.92
CA ALA A 4 -15.67 -11.80 -23.06
C ALA A 4 -15.52 -10.35 -23.51
N ALA A 5 -14.82 -9.54 -22.70
CA ALA A 5 -14.51 -8.17 -23.06
C ALA A 5 -13.65 -8.18 -24.34
N THR A 6 -14.21 -7.69 -25.45
CA THR A 6 -13.53 -7.67 -26.75
C THR A 6 -12.64 -6.42 -26.80
N ALA A 7 -11.36 -6.60 -27.15
CA ALA A 7 -10.44 -5.49 -27.30
C ALA A 7 -10.86 -4.62 -28.51
N LEU A 8 -10.85 -3.31 -28.33
CA LEU A 8 -11.20 -2.34 -29.36
C LEU A 8 -9.97 -1.99 -30.20
N PRO A 9 -10.05 -2.06 -31.54
CA PRO A 9 -8.97 -1.62 -32.41
C PRO A 9 -8.74 -0.10 -32.29
N ILE A 10 -7.51 0.32 -32.60
CA ILE A 10 -7.13 1.73 -32.68
C ILE A 10 -6.65 2.00 -34.11
N ASP A 11 -7.19 3.03 -34.76
CA ASP A 11 -6.77 3.42 -36.11
C ASP A 11 -5.40 4.12 -36.13
N ALA A 12 -4.84 4.34 -37.31
CA ALA A 12 -3.54 4.98 -37.49
C ALA A 12 -3.51 6.44 -36.99
N GLN A 13 -4.67 7.06 -36.80
CA GLN A 13 -4.84 8.42 -36.29
C GLN A 13 -5.10 8.45 -34.77
N GLY A 14 -5.07 7.28 -34.12
CA GLY A 14 -5.22 7.13 -32.67
C GLY A 14 -6.65 7.22 -32.18
N TYR A 15 -7.65 6.87 -32.99
CA TYR A 15 -9.05 6.77 -32.58
C TYR A 15 -9.44 5.33 -32.29
N ILE A 16 -10.30 5.18 -31.28
CA ILE A 16 -10.90 3.89 -30.94
C ILE A 16 -11.94 3.55 -32.01
N MET A 17 -11.89 2.32 -32.51
CA MET A 17 -12.76 1.81 -33.55
C MET A 17 -13.76 0.81 -32.96
N LEU A 18 -14.98 0.83 -33.45
CA LEU A 18 -16.02 -0.17 -33.19
C LEU A 18 -15.86 -1.39 -34.11
N ALA A 19 -16.60 -2.46 -33.83
CA ALA A 19 -16.52 -3.70 -34.60
C ALA A 19 -17.00 -3.58 -36.05
N ASP A 20 -17.85 -2.58 -36.34
CA ASP A 20 -18.35 -2.24 -37.68
C ASP A 20 -17.34 -1.40 -38.50
N GLY A 21 -16.21 -1.01 -37.90
CA GLY A 21 -15.20 -0.17 -38.54
C GLY A 21 -15.48 1.34 -38.46
N GLU A 22 -16.48 1.77 -37.69
CA GLU A 22 -16.68 3.19 -37.38
C GLU A 22 -15.83 3.66 -36.19
N ARG A 23 -15.58 4.97 -36.09
CA ARG A 23 -14.94 5.55 -34.91
C ARG A 23 -15.93 5.61 -33.75
N ALA A 24 -15.55 5.06 -32.61
CA ALA A 24 -16.34 5.15 -31.40
C ALA A 24 -16.52 6.62 -31.01
N SER A 25 -17.76 7.02 -30.77
CA SER A 25 -18.11 8.37 -30.33
C SER A 25 -18.71 8.29 -28.93
N GLY A 26 -18.34 9.23 -28.06
CA GLY A 26 -18.75 9.18 -26.67
C GLY A 26 -18.19 10.33 -25.85
N PHE A 27 -18.16 10.16 -24.53
CA PHE A 27 -17.61 11.15 -23.61
C PHE A 27 -16.55 10.52 -22.70
N ARG A 28 -15.52 11.30 -22.38
CA ARG A 28 -14.46 10.88 -21.46
C ARG A 28 -14.93 10.92 -20.02
N LEU A 29 -14.46 9.95 -19.24
CA LEU A 29 -14.72 9.84 -17.83
C LEU A 29 -13.54 10.38 -17.03
N ASP A 30 -13.85 10.99 -15.89
CA ASP A 30 -12.86 11.31 -14.88
C ASP A 30 -12.39 10.02 -14.21
N ALA A 31 -11.08 9.81 -14.17
CA ALA A 31 -10.48 8.57 -13.70
C ALA A 31 -10.77 8.27 -12.22
N ALA A 32 -10.97 9.31 -11.39
CA ALA A 32 -11.12 9.19 -9.95
C ALA A 32 -12.60 9.05 -9.55
N THR A 33 -13.49 9.78 -10.22
CA THR A 33 -14.90 9.90 -9.86
C THR A 33 -15.83 9.12 -10.78
N GLY A 34 -15.38 8.77 -11.99
CA GLY A 34 -16.22 8.21 -13.03
C GLY A 34 -17.26 9.19 -13.60
N ALA A 35 -17.16 10.47 -13.25
CA ALA A 35 -18.03 11.52 -13.78
C ALA A 35 -17.65 11.86 -15.23
N ARG A 36 -18.59 12.42 -15.99
CA ARG A 36 -18.31 12.89 -17.36
C ARG A 36 -17.42 14.14 -17.30
N LEU A 37 -16.29 14.13 -18.00
CA LEU A 37 -15.42 15.31 -18.10
C LEU A 37 -16.00 16.39 -19.01
N ARG A 38 -16.82 16.00 -19.99
CA ARG A 38 -17.49 16.87 -20.95
C ARG A 38 -18.89 16.35 -21.23
N SER A 39 -19.82 17.26 -21.50
CA SER A 39 -21.21 16.94 -21.86
C SER A 39 -21.44 16.77 -23.36
N VAL A 40 -20.40 16.92 -24.18
CA VAL A 40 -20.48 16.82 -25.64
C VAL A 40 -19.81 15.52 -26.09
N THR A 41 -20.49 14.79 -26.97
CA THR A 41 -19.97 13.58 -27.60
C THR A 41 -18.90 13.95 -28.62
N GLU A 42 -17.77 13.27 -28.53
CA GLU A 42 -16.63 13.43 -29.45
C GLU A 42 -16.09 12.05 -29.87
N PRO A 43 -15.45 11.94 -31.05
CA PRO A 43 -14.72 10.73 -31.41
C PRO A 43 -13.67 10.39 -30.35
N LEU A 44 -13.74 9.18 -29.82
CA LEU A 44 -12.91 8.72 -28.71
C LEU A 44 -11.51 8.40 -29.21
N ARG A 45 -10.50 9.00 -28.57
CA ARG A 45 -9.09 8.72 -28.84
C ARG A 45 -8.59 7.55 -28.01
N ALA A 46 -7.43 7.02 -28.39
CA ALA A 46 -6.71 6.06 -27.59
C ALA A 46 -6.50 6.57 -26.15
N PRO A 47 -6.58 5.70 -25.15
CA PRO A 47 -6.19 6.02 -23.78
C PRO A 47 -4.73 6.50 -23.70
N PRO A 48 -4.33 7.19 -22.61
CA PRO A 48 -2.94 7.59 -22.42
C PRO A 48 -1.99 6.41 -22.58
N ALA A 49 -0.94 6.57 -23.40
CA ALA A 49 0.04 5.52 -23.67
C ALA A 49 0.77 5.03 -22.41
N GLN A 50 0.78 5.84 -21.35
CA GLN A 50 1.30 5.49 -20.04
C GLN A 50 0.33 5.93 -18.95
N LEU A 51 0.11 5.05 -17.98
CA LEU A 51 -0.47 5.38 -16.70
C LEU A 51 0.68 5.74 -15.75
N PRO A 52 0.71 6.96 -15.19
CA PRO A 52 1.82 7.39 -14.35
C PRO A 52 1.92 6.56 -13.06
N ALA A 53 3.12 6.53 -12.49
CA ALA A 53 3.34 5.93 -11.18
C ALA A 53 2.52 6.65 -10.10
N SER A 54 2.11 5.90 -9.08
CA SER A 54 1.54 6.45 -7.85
C SER A 54 2.46 6.14 -6.68
N ARG A 55 2.86 7.19 -5.96
CA ARG A 55 3.60 7.04 -4.71
C ARG A 55 2.71 6.32 -3.69
N THR A 56 3.28 5.42 -2.91
CA THR A 56 2.58 4.85 -1.75
C THR A 56 2.27 5.98 -0.77
N SER A 57 0.99 6.14 -0.43
CA SER A 57 0.53 7.09 0.59
C SER A 57 -0.05 6.38 1.81
N LYS A 58 -0.57 5.15 1.63
CA LYS A 58 -1.21 4.36 2.69
C LYS A 58 -0.73 2.91 2.65
N ILE A 59 -0.51 2.36 3.84
CA ILE A 59 -0.34 0.93 4.07
C ILE A 59 -1.48 0.48 5.00
N ILE A 60 -2.35 -0.38 4.49
CA ILE A 60 -3.36 -1.04 5.33
C ILE A 60 -2.68 -2.21 6.02
N TYR A 61 -2.66 -2.18 7.34
CA TYR A 61 -1.97 -3.18 8.14
C TYR A 61 -2.87 -3.73 9.26
N ALA A 62 -3.11 -5.04 9.22
CA ALA A 62 -3.85 -5.75 10.24
C ALA A 62 -3.09 -6.97 10.76
N VAL A 63 -2.98 -7.09 12.07
CA VAL A 63 -2.22 -8.14 12.76
C VAL A 63 -2.87 -8.61 14.05
N ASN A 64 -2.64 -9.87 14.37
CA ASN A 64 -2.79 -10.42 15.71
C ASN A 64 -1.39 -10.62 16.33
N LEU A 65 -1.14 -9.94 17.44
CA LEU A 65 0.10 -10.03 18.21
C LEU A 65 0.00 -11.18 19.23
N PRO A 66 1.10 -11.90 19.52
CA PRO A 66 1.06 -13.01 20.46
C PRO A 66 0.84 -12.53 21.90
N SER A 67 0.08 -13.26 22.72
CA SER A 67 -0.09 -13.01 24.16
C SER A 67 0.73 -13.94 25.07
N GLY A 68 1.51 -14.85 24.47
CA GLY A 68 2.20 -15.95 25.14
C GLY A 68 3.70 -15.74 25.33
N ASN A 69 4.53 -16.68 24.86
CA ASN A 69 5.98 -16.58 25.01
C ASN A 69 6.54 -15.42 24.18
N PHE A 70 7.35 -14.58 24.80
CA PHE A 70 8.01 -13.45 24.14
C PHE A 70 9.49 -13.75 23.95
N PRO A 71 10.10 -13.30 22.84
CA PRO A 71 11.53 -13.38 22.64
C PRO A 71 12.26 -12.73 23.81
N HIS A 72 13.41 -13.29 24.15
CA HIS A 72 14.27 -12.66 25.13
C HIS A 72 14.74 -11.31 24.60
N ILE A 73 14.47 -10.25 25.36
CA ILE A 73 14.92 -8.90 25.01
C ILE A 73 16.25 -8.66 25.72
N ASP A 74 17.32 -8.61 24.95
CA ASP A 74 18.65 -8.22 25.42
C ASP A 74 18.58 -6.90 26.20
N ARG A 75 19.36 -6.80 27.28
CA ARG A 75 19.36 -5.64 28.19
C ARG A 75 19.57 -4.32 27.44
N ARG A 76 20.47 -4.28 26.47
CA ARG A 76 20.77 -3.07 25.70
C ARG A 76 19.58 -2.65 24.83
N ILE A 77 18.93 -3.61 24.16
CA ILE A 77 17.71 -3.34 23.39
C ILE A 77 16.59 -2.86 24.31
N ARG A 78 16.43 -3.49 25.48
CA ARG A 78 15.45 -3.12 26.50
C ARG A 78 15.65 -1.69 26.99
N GLU A 79 16.88 -1.31 27.33
CA GLU A 79 17.20 0.06 27.78
C GLU A 79 16.96 1.10 26.68
N MET A 80 17.27 0.78 25.43
CA MET A 80 16.95 1.65 24.28
C MET A 80 15.44 1.80 24.08
N ALA A 81 14.69 0.71 24.22
CA ALA A 81 13.25 0.67 24.11
C ALA A 81 12.56 1.48 25.22
N ALA A 82 13.03 1.35 26.46
CA ALA A 82 12.49 2.06 27.62
C ALA A 82 12.66 3.59 27.54
N LYS A 83 13.70 4.06 26.84
CA LYS A 83 13.94 5.50 26.62
C LYS A 83 13.05 6.09 25.53
N ALA A 84 12.40 5.26 24.72
CA ALA A 84 11.49 5.73 23.68
C ALA A 84 10.09 5.89 24.28
N GLU A 85 9.76 7.09 24.71
CA GLU A 85 8.38 7.47 25.03
C GLU A 85 7.52 7.54 23.76
N ASN A 86 6.19 7.63 23.93
CA ASN A 86 5.28 7.77 22.79
C ASN A 86 5.64 9.01 21.96
N GLY A 87 5.83 8.84 20.65
CA GLY A 87 6.28 9.91 19.75
C GLY A 87 7.80 10.07 19.64
N ALA A 88 8.60 9.51 20.54
CA ALA A 88 10.06 9.61 20.48
C ALA A 88 10.64 8.74 19.35
N LYS A 89 11.63 9.30 18.63
CA LYS A 89 12.35 8.57 17.58
C LYS A 89 13.34 7.61 18.22
N LEU A 90 13.16 6.31 17.96
CA LEU A 90 14.13 5.27 18.26
C LEU A 90 14.73 4.73 16.96
N THR A 91 16.06 4.59 16.96
CA THR A 91 16.83 4.07 15.83
C THR A 91 17.69 2.92 16.31
N ILE A 92 17.65 1.80 15.59
CA ILE A 92 18.53 0.66 15.81
C ILE A 92 19.67 0.76 14.79
N LEU A 93 20.91 0.73 15.28
CA LEU A 93 22.11 0.78 14.44
C LEU A 93 22.48 -0.62 13.94
N GLY A 94 23.36 -0.70 12.94
CA GLY A 94 23.82 -1.98 12.40
C GLY A 94 24.47 -2.88 13.44
N CYS A 95 25.23 -2.33 14.40
CA CYS A 95 25.83 -3.09 15.49
C CYS A 95 24.82 -3.75 16.44
N ASP A 96 23.62 -3.17 16.55
CA ASP A 96 22.53 -3.67 17.41
C ASP A 96 21.51 -4.53 16.63
N CYS A 97 21.70 -4.69 15.31
CA CYS A 97 20.69 -5.30 14.47
C CYS A 97 20.45 -6.77 14.85
N ALA A 98 21.48 -7.58 15.12
CA ALA A 98 21.29 -8.98 15.50
C ALA A 98 20.45 -9.13 16.77
N ALA A 99 20.85 -8.46 17.86
CA ALA A 99 20.11 -8.46 19.12
C ALA A 99 18.67 -7.94 18.95
N PHE A 100 18.47 -6.92 18.11
CA PHE A 100 17.13 -6.43 17.77
C PHE A 100 16.29 -7.46 17.01
N LEU A 101 16.87 -8.19 16.06
CA LEU A 101 16.15 -9.23 15.32
C LEU A 101 15.76 -10.41 16.23
N ASP A 102 16.56 -10.72 17.25
CA ASP A 102 16.24 -11.74 18.25
C ASP A 102 15.19 -11.27 19.25
N ALA A 103 15.20 -9.99 19.63
CA ALA A 103 14.26 -9.40 20.59
C ALA A 103 12.88 -9.03 20.02
N THR A 104 12.63 -9.27 18.73
CA THR A 104 11.42 -8.80 18.04
C THR A 104 10.75 -9.87 17.20
N PHE A 105 9.47 -9.68 16.90
CA PHE A 105 8.73 -10.53 15.96
C PHE A 105 8.74 -9.95 14.55
N ALA A 106 8.77 -10.82 13.55
CA ALA A 106 8.58 -10.40 12.17
C ALA A 106 7.14 -9.90 11.95
N GLY A 107 6.99 -8.72 11.36
CA GLY A 107 5.69 -8.10 11.03
C GLY A 107 5.33 -8.18 9.54
N GLY A 108 6.11 -8.91 8.75
CA GLY A 108 5.96 -9.00 7.30
C GLY A 108 6.69 -7.90 6.54
N SER A 109 6.44 -7.82 5.23
CA SER A 109 7.01 -6.78 4.39
C SER A 109 6.11 -6.47 3.21
N VAL A 110 6.12 -5.22 2.77
CA VAL A 110 5.34 -4.73 1.63
C VAL A 110 6.23 -3.92 0.68
N ALA A 111 5.97 -4.02 -0.62
CA ALA A 111 6.64 -3.18 -1.61
C ALA A 111 6.01 -1.78 -1.58
N ILE A 112 6.82 -0.75 -1.38
CA ILE A 112 6.41 0.66 -1.43
C ILE A 112 6.97 1.30 -2.70
N PHE A 113 6.33 2.36 -3.18
CA PHE A 113 6.65 3.04 -4.44
C PHE A 113 6.85 4.54 -4.21
N ASN A 114 7.88 5.12 -4.83
CA ASN A 114 8.07 6.58 -4.81
C ASN A 114 7.29 7.25 -5.96
N ALA A 115 7.38 8.58 -6.07
CA ALA A 115 6.67 9.35 -7.09
C ALA A 115 7.12 9.02 -8.54
N HIS A 116 8.31 8.42 -8.70
CA HIS A 116 8.86 7.99 -9.98
C HIS A 116 8.56 6.51 -10.28
N GLY A 117 7.89 5.79 -9.38
CA GLY A 117 7.55 4.38 -9.54
C GLY A 117 8.68 3.40 -9.18
N GLU A 118 9.79 3.89 -8.62
CA GLU A 118 10.81 3.02 -8.04
C GLU A 118 10.25 2.32 -6.80
N SER A 119 10.61 1.05 -6.62
CA SER A 119 10.08 0.24 -5.53
C SER A 119 11.16 -0.29 -4.60
N GLU A 120 10.87 -0.25 -3.30
CA GLU A 120 11.65 -0.92 -2.27
C GLU A 120 10.78 -1.72 -1.32
N ARG A 121 11.38 -2.71 -0.66
CA ARG A 121 10.65 -3.57 0.28
C ARG A 121 10.76 -3.05 1.72
N LEU A 122 9.69 -2.43 2.21
CA LEU A 122 9.55 -2.01 3.60
C LEU A 122 9.29 -3.24 4.47
N SER A 123 10.26 -3.60 5.31
CA SER A 123 10.11 -4.72 6.26
C SER A 123 9.69 -4.19 7.62
N LEU A 124 8.75 -4.85 8.27
CA LEU A 124 8.16 -4.46 9.54
C LEU A 124 8.53 -5.45 10.64
N ARG A 125 8.72 -4.97 11.87
CA ARG A 125 8.91 -5.81 13.08
C ARG A 125 8.19 -5.23 14.29
N TRP A 126 7.74 -6.12 15.16
CA TRP A 126 7.05 -5.78 16.40
C TRP A 126 7.91 -6.09 17.61
N MET A 127 8.07 -5.12 18.48
CA MET A 127 8.75 -5.27 19.77
C MET A 127 7.75 -5.04 20.89
N ARG A 128 7.80 -5.85 21.94
CA ARG A 128 7.07 -5.59 23.18
C ARG A 128 7.96 -4.76 24.12
N THR A 129 7.48 -3.63 24.61
CA THR A 129 8.13 -2.85 25.66
C THR A 129 7.51 -3.22 27.00
N GLU A 130 8.34 -3.64 27.95
CA GLU A 130 7.87 -3.99 29.29
C GLU A 130 7.56 -2.70 30.08
N SER A 131 6.31 -2.53 30.47
CA SER A 131 5.94 -1.81 31.69
C SER A 131 5.07 -2.76 32.52
N GLU A 132 5.23 -2.71 33.85
CA GLU A 132 4.78 -3.72 34.83
C GLU A 132 3.26 -4.01 34.82
N ASN A 133 2.44 -3.26 34.09
CA ASN A 133 0.97 -3.37 34.10
C ASN A 133 0.32 -3.61 32.72
N GLY A 134 1.00 -4.32 31.80
CA GLY A 134 0.38 -4.80 30.55
C GLY A 134 1.09 -4.33 29.28
N GLY A 135 2.39 -4.67 29.18
CA GLY A 135 3.36 -4.15 28.21
C GLY A 135 2.84 -3.75 26.82
N HIS A 136 3.38 -2.63 26.32
CA HIS A 136 3.00 -2.03 25.05
C HIS A 136 3.73 -2.69 23.87
N TRP A 137 3.16 -2.54 22.68
CA TRP A 137 3.80 -2.94 21.44
C TRP A 137 4.32 -1.73 20.67
N THR A 138 5.46 -1.88 20.02
CA THR A 138 6.07 -0.85 19.17
C THR A 138 6.38 -1.45 17.81
N LEU A 139 5.89 -0.78 16.76
CA LEU A 139 6.18 -1.15 15.37
C LEU A 139 7.48 -0.49 14.92
N PHE A 140 8.31 -1.24 14.22
CA PHE A 140 9.53 -0.79 13.57
C PHE A 140 9.47 -1.08 12.08
N TYR A 141 10.14 -0.26 11.30
CA TYR A 141 10.38 -0.49 9.88
C TYR A 141 11.86 -0.36 9.55
N ARG A 142 12.31 -1.17 8.59
CA ARG A 142 13.70 -1.17 8.14
C ARG A 142 13.95 0.02 7.23
N ILE A 143 15.01 0.76 7.49
CA ILE A 143 15.45 1.90 6.69
C ILE A 143 16.75 1.63 5.92
N ASN A 144 17.55 0.64 6.32
CA ASN A 144 18.73 0.20 5.58
C ASN A 144 18.95 -1.30 5.78
N ARG A 145 18.97 -2.07 4.68
CA ARG A 145 19.20 -3.53 4.74
C ARG A 145 20.67 -3.92 4.92
N LYS A 146 21.59 -3.01 4.60
CA LYS A 146 23.04 -3.26 4.61
C LYS A 146 23.77 -2.34 5.59
N ALA A 147 23.07 -1.87 6.63
CA ALA A 147 23.62 -0.94 7.61
C ALA A 147 24.93 -1.47 8.20
N SER A 148 25.99 -0.69 8.04
CA SER A 148 27.27 -0.91 8.72
C SER A 148 27.16 -0.60 10.23
N PHE A 149 28.23 -0.83 10.99
CA PHE A 149 28.24 -0.79 12.46
C PHE A 149 27.51 0.43 13.06
N SER A 150 27.81 1.63 12.58
CA SER A 150 27.23 2.90 13.08
C SER A 150 26.07 3.42 12.23
N GLU A 151 25.68 2.72 11.16
CA GLU A 151 24.60 3.17 10.29
C GLU A 151 23.22 2.80 10.86
N PRO A 152 22.21 3.67 10.69
CA PRO A 152 20.82 3.36 11.03
C PRO A 152 20.27 2.19 10.20
N ALA A 153 19.85 1.11 10.86
CA ALA A 153 19.26 -0.09 10.24
C ALA A 153 17.73 -0.07 10.30
N TRP A 154 17.16 0.22 11.48
CA TRP A 154 15.71 0.24 11.73
C TRP A 154 15.29 1.51 12.46
N ARG A 155 14.03 1.91 12.26
CA ARG A 155 13.42 3.05 12.93
C ARG A 155 12.04 2.65 13.47
N ASN A 156 11.68 3.13 14.66
CA ASN A 156 10.32 2.94 15.16
C ASN A 156 9.32 3.79 14.37
N ALA A 157 8.08 3.33 14.34
CA ALA A 157 6.94 4.05 13.79
C ALA A 157 6.39 5.10 14.78
N ARG A 158 7.12 5.40 15.86
CA ARG A 158 6.82 6.44 16.88
C ARG A 158 5.45 6.34 17.58
N ARG A 159 4.79 5.20 17.45
CA ARG A 159 3.53 4.89 18.14
C ARG A 159 3.70 3.66 19.02
N HIS A 160 3.17 3.76 20.24
CA HIS A 160 2.94 2.60 21.08
C HIS A 160 1.50 2.13 21.00
N TYR A 161 1.33 0.82 20.97
CA TYR A 161 0.05 0.15 20.92
C TYR A 161 -0.17 -0.48 22.29
N ALA A 162 -1.04 0.13 23.09
CA ALA A 162 -1.68 -0.59 24.18
C ALA A 162 -2.69 -1.53 23.54
N VAL A 163 -2.51 -2.84 23.71
CA VAL A 163 -3.50 -3.81 23.22
C VAL A 163 -4.29 -4.27 24.44
N PRO A 164 -5.54 -3.82 24.61
CA PRO A 164 -6.34 -4.21 25.75
C PRO A 164 -6.88 -5.62 25.52
N ALA A 165 -7.36 -6.25 26.60
CA ALA A 165 -8.25 -7.41 26.50
C ALA A 165 -9.59 -7.07 25.80
N THR A 166 -9.88 -5.78 25.61
CA THR A 166 -11.03 -5.21 24.89
C THR A 166 -10.60 -4.42 23.64
N PRO A 167 -11.43 -4.34 22.59
CA PRO A 167 -11.14 -3.58 21.37
C PRO A 167 -10.74 -2.12 21.66
N VAL A 168 -9.64 -1.64 21.09
CA VAL A 168 -9.36 -0.21 21.05
C VAL A 168 -10.28 0.42 20.00
N ALA A 169 -10.98 1.50 20.36
CA ALA A 169 -11.68 2.35 19.39
C ALA A 169 -10.73 2.83 18.29
N ASP A 170 -11.30 3.24 17.14
CA ASP A 170 -10.56 3.64 15.93
C ASP A 170 -9.26 4.38 16.25
N GLN A 171 -8.16 3.67 16.01
CA GLN A 171 -6.82 4.18 16.22
C GLN A 171 -6.53 5.15 15.06
N GLU A 172 -6.23 6.43 15.37
CA GLU A 172 -5.78 7.40 14.35
C GLU A 172 -4.67 6.81 13.47
N PRO A 173 -4.60 7.11 12.17
CA PRO A 173 -3.52 6.65 11.29
C PRO A 173 -2.14 6.94 11.90
N ASN A 174 -1.23 5.97 11.81
CA ASN A 174 0.14 6.17 12.26
C ASN A 174 0.99 6.73 11.11
N TYR A 175 1.20 8.05 11.12
CA TYR A 175 1.92 8.73 10.05
C TYR A 175 3.43 8.59 10.17
N LEU A 176 4.06 7.98 9.15
CA LEU A 176 5.50 7.93 8.99
C LEU A 176 5.98 9.12 8.19
N ASN A 177 6.75 9.99 8.83
CA ASN A 177 7.40 11.13 8.17
C ASN A 177 8.65 10.69 7.40
N ASP A 178 8.80 11.17 6.17
CA ASP A 178 9.99 11.03 5.31
C ASP A 178 10.58 9.62 5.35
N VAL A 179 9.78 8.65 4.90
CA VAL A 179 10.22 7.26 4.78
C VAL A 179 11.32 7.21 3.73
N THR A 180 12.48 6.71 4.14
CA THR A 180 13.64 6.47 3.28
C THR A 180 14.11 5.05 3.53
N VAL A 181 14.30 4.28 2.46
CA VAL A 181 14.73 2.87 2.52
C VAL A 181 15.91 2.68 1.58
N ASN A 182 17.03 2.19 2.10
CA ASN A 182 18.30 2.01 1.37
C ASN A 182 18.79 3.29 0.64
N GLY A 183 18.42 4.48 1.14
CA GLY A 183 18.76 5.77 0.52
C GLY A 183 17.69 6.33 -0.43
N THR A 184 16.72 5.53 -0.87
CA THR A 184 15.61 5.99 -1.72
C THR A 184 14.49 6.60 -0.89
N GLN A 185 14.01 7.79 -1.30
CA GLN A 185 12.94 8.52 -0.60
C GLN A 185 11.55 8.12 -1.11
N PHE A 186 10.65 7.84 -0.17
CA PHE A 186 9.25 7.47 -0.40
C PHE A 186 8.25 8.50 0.14
N GLY A 187 8.72 9.50 0.89
CA GLY A 187 7.88 10.56 1.46
C GLY A 187 7.06 10.08 2.65
N GLY A 188 5.96 10.78 2.93
CA GLY A 188 5.03 10.45 4.00
C GLY A 188 4.16 9.23 3.68
N ILE A 189 4.02 8.32 4.65
CA ILE A 189 3.17 7.13 4.52
C ILE A 189 2.33 6.93 5.78
N ASP A 190 1.01 6.82 5.62
CA ASP A 190 0.10 6.44 6.70
C ASP A 190 0.06 4.92 6.86
N ILE A 191 0.38 4.42 8.06
CA ILE A 191 0.01 3.06 8.45
C ILE A 191 -1.38 3.11 9.05
N VAL A 192 -2.33 2.52 8.33
CA VAL A 192 -3.75 2.52 8.70
C VAL A 192 -4.11 1.16 9.28
N HIS A 193 -4.56 1.19 10.53
CA HIS A 193 -5.22 0.06 11.18
C HIS A 193 -6.72 0.31 11.15
N ARG A 194 -7.48 -0.56 10.48
CA ARG A 194 -8.95 -0.55 10.59
C ARG A 194 -9.37 -0.88 12.03
N PRO A 195 -10.65 -0.68 12.43
CA PRO A 195 -11.11 -1.19 13.72
C PRO A 195 -10.72 -2.67 13.88
N LEU A 196 -10.20 -3.05 15.06
CA LEU A 196 -9.63 -4.38 15.32
C LEU A 196 -8.44 -4.76 14.41
N GLY A 197 -7.77 -3.79 13.80
CA GLY A 197 -6.60 -3.99 12.96
C GLY A 197 -5.35 -4.39 13.75
N VAL A 198 -5.28 -4.10 15.03
CA VAL A 198 -4.22 -4.63 15.91
C VAL A 198 -4.90 -5.31 17.09
N THR A 199 -4.75 -6.62 17.18
CA THR A 199 -5.31 -7.44 18.26
C THR A 199 -4.22 -8.20 18.99
N GLN A 200 -4.57 -8.77 20.15
CA GLN A 200 -3.68 -9.67 20.88
C GLN A 200 -4.49 -10.83 21.45
N TYR A 201 -4.48 -11.94 20.73
CA TYR A 201 -5.11 -13.19 21.12
C TYR A 201 -4.07 -14.28 21.38
N ARG A 202 -4.44 -15.26 22.21
CA ARG A 202 -3.59 -16.41 22.49
C ARG A 202 -3.43 -17.23 21.23
N GLU A 203 -2.18 -17.52 20.88
CA GLU A 203 -1.82 -18.25 19.68
C GLU A 203 -0.81 -19.35 20.02
N ALA A 204 -1.01 -20.54 19.44
CA ALA A 204 -0.19 -21.70 19.74
C ALA A 204 1.29 -21.52 19.34
N LEU A 205 1.56 -20.73 18.30
CA LEU A 205 2.91 -20.56 17.75
C LEU A 205 3.65 -19.32 18.29
N SER A 206 3.01 -18.50 19.14
CA SER A 206 3.59 -17.27 19.70
C SER A 206 4.26 -16.35 18.66
N THR A 207 3.82 -16.38 17.39
CA THR A 207 4.26 -15.46 16.32
C THR A 207 3.22 -14.39 16.04
N VAL A 208 3.62 -13.29 15.39
CA VAL A 208 2.68 -12.33 14.80
C VAL A 208 1.96 -12.98 13.62
N LYS A 209 0.62 -12.90 13.59
CA LYS A 209 -0.18 -13.26 12.42
C LYS A 209 -0.63 -12.01 11.68
N ILE A 210 -0.48 -12.02 10.37
CA ILE A 210 -0.83 -10.89 9.51
C ILE A 210 -2.11 -11.25 8.76
N SER A 211 -3.17 -10.48 8.95
CA SER A 211 -4.45 -10.65 8.26
C SER A 211 -4.61 -9.66 7.09
N ALA A 212 -3.90 -8.53 7.11
CA ALA A 212 -3.80 -7.62 5.98
C ALA A 212 -2.45 -6.92 5.96
N LEU A 213 -1.80 -6.85 4.79
CA LEU A 213 -0.63 -6.02 4.54
C LEU A 213 -0.58 -5.67 3.05
N HIS A 214 -1.12 -4.50 2.70
CA HIS A 214 -1.14 -4.01 1.31
C HIS A 214 -1.09 -2.48 1.28
N GLN A 215 -0.85 -1.92 0.10
CA GLN A 215 -0.58 -0.50 -0.11
C GLN A 215 -1.18 0.01 -1.43
N ASP A 216 -1.21 1.32 -1.62
CA ASP A 216 -1.94 2.03 -2.69
C ASP A 216 -1.07 2.60 -3.83
N GLY A 217 0.25 2.50 -3.73
CA GLY A 217 1.21 2.89 -4.74
C GLY A 217 1.38 1.86 -5.87
N ALA A 218 1.95 2.30 -6.98
CA ALA A 218 2.23 1.47 -8.15
C ALA A 218 3.31 2.09 -9.03
N ALA A 219 4.06 1.26 -9.74
CA ALA A 219 4.91 1.71 -10.84
C ALA A 219 4.08 2.23 -12.02
N ALA A 220 4.72 2.98 -12.92
CA ALA A 220 4.09 3.36 -14.18
C ALA A 220 3.76 2.12 -15.03
N GLY A 221 2.69 2.19 -15.81
CA GLY A 221 2.25 1.10 -16.69
C GLY A 221 2.10 1.58 -18.13
N ALA A 222 2.63 0.83 -19.09
CA ALA A 222 2.35 1.07 -20.51
C ALA A 222 0.93 0.62 -20.85
N PHE A 223 0.24 1.36 -21.72
CA PHE A 223 -1.06 0.97 -22.26
C PHE A 223 -0.94 -0.37 -22.99
N LEU A 224 -1.84 -1.30 -22.71
CA LEU A 224 -1.91 -2.60 -23.38
C LEU A 224 -3.04 -2.60 -24.40
N ASP A 225 -4.26 -2.40 -23.93
CA ASP A 225 -5.46 -2.40 -24.75
C ASP A 225 -6.61 -1.65 -24.06
N ALA A 226 -7.69 -1.44 -24.82
CA ALA A 226 -8.96 -0.95 -24.32
C ALA A 226 -10.06 -1.95 -24.71
N ALA A 227 -11.04 -2.14 -23.84
CA ALA A 227 -12.18 -3.02 -24.12
C ALA A 227 -13.47 -2.39 -23.64
N THR A 228 -14.59 -2.76 -24.27
CA THR A 228 -15.92 -2.40 -23.78
C THR A 228 -16.34 -3.29 -22.60
N HIS A 229 -17.07 -2.69 -21.67
CA HIS A 229 -17.69 -3.35 -20.54
C HIS A 229 -19.13 -2.85 -20.38
N GLY A 230 -20.06 -3.77 -20.09
CA GLY A 230 -21.48 -3.46 -19.88
C GLY A 230 -22.07 -2.59 -20.99
N ASP A 231 -22.66 -1.47 -20.60
CA ASP A 231 -23.45 -0.57 -21.46
C ASP A 231 -22.58 0.32 -22.40
N GLY A 232 -21.34 -0.09 -22.70
CA GLY A 232 -20.42 0.65 -23.58
C GLY A 232 -19.37 1.46 -22.83
N GLU A 233 -19.10 1.15 -21.57
CA GLU A 233 -17.96 1.73 -20.85
C GLU A 233 -16.66 1.19 -21.45
N ILE A 234 -15.71 2.07 -21.72
CA ILE A 234 -14.36 1.71 -22.18
C ILE A 234 -13.43 1.66 -20.97
N ILE A 235 -12.85 0.48 -20.75
CA ILE A 235 -11.84 0.24 -19.73
C ILE A 235 -10.49 0.03 -20.43
N ALA A 236 -9.50 0.85 -20.10
CA ALA A 236 -8.13 0.72 -20.56
C ALA A 236 -7.31 -0.11 -19.56
N ARG A 237 -6.54 -1.09 -20.05
CA ARG A 237 -5.66 -1.96 -19.25
C ARG A 237 -4.20 -1.57 -19.45
N TYR A 238 -3.43 -1.64 -18.37
CA TYR A 238 -2.03 -1.24 -18.34
C TYR A 238 -1.12 -2.36 -17.85
N GLY A 239 0.15 -2.34 -18.28
CA GLY A 239 1.16 -3.35 -17.94
C GLY A 239 1.51 -3.46 -16.45
N ASN A 240 1.12 -2.48 -15.64
CA ASN A 240 1.22 -2.53 -14.17
C ASN A 240 -0.01 -3.19 -13.51
N GLY A 241 -0.89 -3.82 -14.29
CA GLY A 241 -2.10 -4.50 -13.81
C GLY A 241 -3.25 -3.56 -13.44
N ARG A 242 -3.08 -2.24 -13.57
CA ARG A 242 -4.14 -1.26 -13.29
C ARG A 242 -5.08 -1.13 -14.48
N MET A 243 -6.31 -0.77 -14.17
CA MET A 243 -7.35 -0.45 -15.13
C MET A 243 -7.80 1.00 -14.95
N LEU A 244 -8.13 1.65 -16.07
CA LEU A 244 -8.65 3.01 -16.11
C LEU A 244 -10.03 3.00 -16.77
N ARG A 245 -11.05 3.44 -16.05
CA ARG A 245 -12.36 3.77 -16.62
C ARG A 245 -12.18 5.02 -17.46
N TYR A 246 -12.13 4.86 -18.77
CA TYR A 246 -11.59 5.88 -19.68
C TYR A 246 -12.69 6.73 -20.32
N ALA A 247 -13.72 6.07 -20.85
CA ALA A 247 -14.78 6.73 -21.60
C ALA A 247 -16.05 5.91 -21.55
N GLN A 248 -17.14 6.50 -22.01
CA GLN A 248 -18.41 5.83 -22.27
C GLN A 248 -18.79 6.09 -23.72
N ILE A 249 -19.07 5.03 -24.46
CA ILE A 249 -19.63 5.11 -25.82
C ILE A 249 -21.06 5.61 -25.71
N GLU A 250 -21.40 6.60 -26.51
CA GLU A 250 -22.79 6.99 -26.68
C GLU A 250 -23.45 5.98 -27.62
N GLN A 251 -24.41 5.22 -27.10
CA GLN A 251 -25.24 4.36 -27.94
C GLN A 251 -26.45 5.18 -28.40
N CYS A 252 -26.66 5.27 -29.73
CA CYS A 252 -27.99 5.61 -30.23
C CYS A 252 -28.93 4.47 -29.84
N ALA A 253 -30.04 4.76 -29.16
CA ALA A 253 -31.09 3.77 -28.95
C ALA A 253 -31.53 3.25 -30.33
N SER A 254 -31.36 1.96 -30.62
CA SER A 254 -31.97 1.40 -31.81
C SER A 254 -33.47 1.53 -31.64
N ALA A 255 -34.13 2.31 -32.51
CA ALA A 255 -35.58 2.27 -32.60
C ALA A 255 -35.99 0.82 -32.87
N ALA A 256 -36.79 0.26 -31.98
CA ALA A 256 -37.42 -1.04 -32.14
C ALA A 256 -38.44 -1.01 -33.28
#